data_AF-A0A7K0IX40-F1
#
_entry.id   AF-A0A7K0IX40-F1
#
_cell.length_a   1.000
_cell.length_b   1.000
_cell.length_c   1.000
_cell.angle_alpha   90.00
_cell.angle_beta   90.00
_cell.angle_gamma   90.00
#
_symmetry.space_group_name_H-M   'P 1'
#
loop_
_entity.id
_entity.type
_entity.pdbx_description
1 polymer ?
#
loop_
_entity_poly.entity_id
_entity_poly.type
_entity_poly.pdbx_seq_one_letter_code
_entity_poly.pdbx_strand_id
1 'polypeptide(L)' 'MRATLNIPDSLITEVQQLSGQKSKTKAIITVMEDYVRRQRMQALLDLRGKVQIEYDWEQEENLELKAAEERERYHDE' A
#
# COMPACT_ATOMS: atom_id res chain seq x y z
N MET A 1 4.08 -23.30 -7.39
CA MET A 1 4.64 -24.55 -6.80
C MET A 1 3.55 -25.21 -5.95
N ARG A 2 3.41 -26.54 -5.98
CA ARG A 2 2.49 -27.28 -5.09
C ARG A 2 3.32 -27.86 -3.94
N ALA A 3 2.91 -27.60 -2.71
CA ALA A 3 3.58 -28.10 -1.51
C ALA A 3 2.53 -28.66 -0.54
N THR A 4 2.92 -29.65 0.26
CA THR A 4 2.09 -30.20 1.35
C THR A 4 2.61 -29.63 2.66
N LEU A 5 1.76 -28.91 3.39
CA LEU A 5 2.09 -28.26 4.66
C LEU A 5 1.09 -28.72 5.72
N ASN A 6 1.59 -28.97 6.93
CA ASN A 6 0.73 -29.23 8.08
C ASN A 6 0.44 -27.90 8.79
N ILE A 7 -0.82 -27.47 8.79
CA ILE A 7 -1.27 -26.19 9.35
C ILE A 7 -2.50 -26.46 10.23
N PRO A 8 -2.62 -25.83 11.41
CA PRO A 8 -3.82 -25.95 12.23
C PRO A 8 -5.09 -25.53 11.48
N ASP A 9 -6.13 -26.36 11.54
CA ASP A 9 -7.41 -26.09 10.86
C ASP A 9 -8.12 -24.84 11.41
N SER A 10 -7.93 -24.54 12.70
CA SER A 10 -8.45 -23.33 13.33
C SER A 10 -7.89 -22.07 12.67
N LEU A 11 -6.58 -22.04 12.41
CA LEU A 11 -5.89 -20.91 11.78
C LEU A 11 -6.37 -20.69 10.35
N ILE A 12 -6.54 -21.75 9.57
CA ILE A 12 -7.05 -21.64 8.19
C ILE A 12 -8.48 -21.12 8.19
N THR A 13 -9.31 -21.59 9.12
CA THR A 13 -10.70 -21.15 9.24
C THR A 13 -10.78 -19.66 9.55
N GLU A 14 -9.98 -19.20 10.51
CA GLU A 14 -9.87 -17.78 10.88
C GLU A 14 -9.37 -16.92 9.71
N VAL A 15 -8.31 -17.36 9.03
CA VAL A 15 -7.78 -16.67 7.85
C VAL A 15 -8.81 -16.60 6.72
N GLN A 16 -9.61 -17.65 6.50
CA GLN A 16 -10.69 -17.63 5.51
C GLN A 16 -11.81 -16.64 5.89
N GLN A 17 -12.19 -16.58 7.16
CA GLN A 17 -13.18 -15.63 7.66
C GLN A 17 -12.70 -14.19 7.52
N LEU A 18 -11.47 -13.90 7.94
CA LEU A 18 -10.87 -12.56 7.88
C LEU A 18 -10.60 -12.10 6.44
N SER A 19 -10.18 -13.01 5.55
CA SER A 19 -9.89 -12.69 4.14
C SER A 19 -11.13 -12.72 3.23
N GLY A 20 -12.27 -13.22 3.72
CA GLY A 20 -13.50 -13.43 2.93
C GLY A 20 -13.35 -14.46 1.81
N GLN A 21 -12.27 -15.25 1.78
CA GLN A 21 -11.98 -16.19 0.70
C GLN A 21 -12.58 -17.58 0.96
N LYS A 22 -13.34 -18.10 -0.02
CA LYS A 22 -13.95 -19.44 0.03
C LYS A 22 -12.93 -20.59 -0.11
N SER A 23 -11.76 -20.32 -0.69
CA SER A 23 -10.71 -21.32 -0.91
C SER A 23 -9.57 -21.18 0.09
N LYS A 24 -9.18 -22.29 0.73
CA LYS A 24 -8.02 -22.37 1.65
C LYS A 24 -6.75 -21.85 0.98
N THR A 25 -6.50 -22.26 -0.27
CA THR A 25 -5.32 -21.84 -1.04
C THR A 25 -5.31 -20.35 -1.29
N LYS A 26 -6.46 -19.78 -1.68
CA LYS A 26 -6.55 -18.35 -2.02
C LYS A 26 -6.39 -17.48 -0.76
N ALA A 27 -6.95 -17.91 0.36
CA ALA A 27 -6.79 -17.24 1.65
C ALA A 27 -5.31 -17.17 2.07
N ILE A 28 -4.57 -18.28 1.93
CA ILE A 28 -3.13 -18.33 2.23
C ILE A 28 -2.33 -17.39 1.31
N ILE A 29 -2.61 -17.42 -0.01
CA ILE A 29 -1.91 -16.55 -0.98
C ILE A 29 -2.10 -15.09 -0.60
N THR A 30 -3.35 -14.66 -0.37
CA THR A 30 -3.66 -13.27 -0.02
C THR A 30 -2.96 -12.81 1.26
N VAL A 31 -2.93 -13.65 2.30
CA VAL A 31 -2.25 -13.31 3.56
C VAL A 31 -0.74 -13.23 3.37
N MET A 32 -0.15 -14.13 2.59
CA MET A 32 1.29 -14.11 2.30
C MET A 32 1.68 -12.85 1.52
N GLU A 33 0.88 -12.47 0.51
CA GLU A 33 1.09 -11.24 -0.25
C GLU A 33 0.98 -9.99 0.64
N ASP A 34 -0.04 -9.93 1.50
CA ASP A 34 -0.19 -8.79 2.41
C ASP A 34 0.92 -8.73 3.46
N TYR A 35 1.39 -9.88 3.97
CA TYR A 35 2.54 -9.93 4.87
C TYR A 35 3.80 -9.35 4.21
N VAL A 36 4.12 -9.79 2.98
CA VAL A 36 5.27 -9.26 2.23
C VAL A 36 5.12 -7.76 1.99
N ARG A 37 3.90 -7.30 1.65
CA ARG A 37 3.61 -5.87 1.46
C ARG A 37 3.84 -5.07 2.73
N ARG A 38 3.37 -5.56 3.89
CA ARG A 38 3.59 -4.92 5.20
C ARG A 38 5.07 -4.83 5.55
N GLN A 39 5.83 -5.90 5.33
CA GLN A 39 7.28 -5.87 5.60
C GLN A 39 8.02 -4.88 4.70
N ARG A 40 7.63 -4.75 3.42
CA ARG A 40 8.19 -3.73 2.53
C ARG A 40 7.85 -2.31 2.99
N MET A 41 6.60 -2.06 3.40
CA MET A 41 6.21 -0.77 3.96
C MET A 41 6.98 -0.45 5.24
N GLN A 42 7.15 -1.43 6.12
CA GLN A 42 7.94 -1.25 7.35
C GLN A 42 9.39 -0.91 7.03
N ALA A 43 10.01 -1.61 6.08
CA ALA A 43 11.37 -1.29 5.63
C ALA A 43 11.50 0.15 5.10
N LEU A 44 10.48 0.66 4.40
CA LEU A 44 10.45 2.07 3.97
C LEU A 44 10.32 3.03 5.16
N LEU A 45 9.47 2.71 6.13
CA LEU A 45 9.31 3.50 7.35
C LEU A 45 10.60 3.51 8.18
N ASP A 46 11.34 2.41 8.22
CA ASP A 46 12.61 2.29 8.95
C ASP A 46 13.75 3.12 8.31
N LEU A 47 13.57 3.57 7.07
CA LEU A 47 14.44 4.53 6.38
C LEU A 47 14.10 5.98 6.70
N ARG A 48 12.98 6.25 7.39
CA ARG A 48 12.60 7.60 7.83
C ARG A 48 13.72 8.19 8.68
N GLY A 49 14.17 9.38 8.30
CA GLY A 49 15.25 10.10 9.00
C GLY A 49 16.67 9.63 8.66
N LYS A 50 16.83 8.55 7.88
CA LYS A 50 18.14 8.10 7.35
C LYS A 50 18.39 8.60 5.94
N VAL A 51 17.32 8.84 5.19
CA VAL A 51 17.38 9.34 3.81
C VAL A 51 17.11 10.83 3.82
N GLN A 52 18.05 11.61 3.28
CA GLN A 52 17.84 13.02 2.99
C GLN A 52 17.14 13.11 1.63
N ILE A 53 15.94 13.67 1.60
CA ILE A 53 15.18 13.92 0.38
C ILE A 53 15.37 15.39 0.04
N GLU A 54 16.12 15.66 -1.03
CA GLU A 54 16.25 17.00 -1.60
C GLU A 54 15.06 17.25 -2.53
N TYR A 55 13.97 17.74 -1.97
CA TYR A 55 12.73 18.06 -2.70
C TYR A 55 12.23 19.44 -2.29
N ASP A 56 12.08 20.32 -3.28
CA ASP A 56 11.57 21.67 -3.10
C ASP A 56 10.05 21.66 -3.20
N TRP A 57 9.39 21.45 -2.07
CA TRP A 57 7.94 21.41 -1.98
C TRP A 57 7.30 22.80 -2.20
N GLU A 58 8.03 23.88 -1.89
CA GLU A 58 7.54 25.25 -2.06
C GLU A 58 7.45 25.62 -3.54
N GLN A 59 8.41 25.17 -4.35
CA GLN A 59 8.37 25.35 -5.80
C GLN A 59 7.15 24.64 -6.41
N GLU A 60 6.90 23.39 -6.01
CA GLU A 60 5.79 22.58 -6.54
C GLU A 60 4.42 23.14 -6.10
N GLU A 61 4.27 23.55 -4.84
CA GLU A 61 3.05 24.21 -4.36
C GLU A 61 2.75 25.50 -5.15
N ASN A 62 3.77 26.31 -5.43
CA ASN A 62 3.60 27.52 -6.24
C ASN A 62 3.17 27.21 -7.68
N LEU A 63 3.63 26.10 -8.27
CA LEU A 63 3.20 25.66 -9.60
C LEU A 63 1.73 25.20 -9.58
N GLU A 64 1.32 24.46 -8.54
CA GLU A 64 -0.07 24.03 -8.37
C GLU A 64 -1.02 25.22 -8.18
N LEU A 65 -0.64 26.19 -7.34
CA LEU A 65 -1.42 27.41 -7.12
C LEU A 65 -1.59 28.22 -8.42
N LYS A 66 -0.51 28.43 -9.18
CA LYS A 66 -0.58 29.12 -10.47
C LYS A 66 -1.49 28.40 -11.46
N ALA A 67 -1.42 27.07 -11.52
CA ALA A 67 -2.29 26.26 -12.37
C ALA A 67 -3.76 26.28 -11.91
N ALA A 68 -4.02 26.44 -10.61
CA ALA A 68 -5.37 26.67 -10.09
C ALA A 68 -5.91 28.05 -10.50
N GLU A 69 -5.12 29.10 -10.31
CA GLU A 69 -5.50 30.47 -10.74
C GLU A 69 -5.75 30.57 -12.24
N GLU A 70 -4.94 29.92 -13.06
CA GLU A 70 -5.16 29.87 -14.52
C GLU A 70 -6.49 29.21 -14.87
N ARG A 71 -6.82 28.09 -14.23
CA ARG A 71 -8.10 27.39 -14.46
C ARG A 71 -9.30 28.23 -14.08
N GLU A 72 -9.23 28.94 -12.96
CA GLU A 72 -10.30 29.85 -12.52
C GLU A 72 -10.49 31.00 -13.50
N ARG A 73 -9.39 31.61 -13.98
CA ARG A 73 -9.43 32.68 -14.99
C ARG A 73 -10.14 32.27 -16.28
N TYR A 74 -9.94 31.04 -16.77
CA TYR A 74 -10.63 30.55 -17.97
C TYR A 74 -12.09 30.13 -17.74
N HIS A 75 -12.53 29.99 -16.49
CA HIS A 75 -13.89 29.57 -16.15
C HIS A 75 -14.84 30.77 -15.93
N ASP A 76 -14.26 31.96 -15.75
CA ASP A 76 -14.96 33.24 -15.56
C ASP A 76 -15.07 34.10 -16.85
N GLU A 77 -14.50 33.65 -17.99
CA GLU A 77 -14.68 34.22 -19.35
C GLU A 77 -15.71 33.42 -20.18
#